data_AF-A0A8H7KL32-F1
#
_entry.id   AF-A0A8H7KL32-F1
#
_cell.length_a   1.000
_cell.length_b   1.000
_cell.length_c   1.000
_cell.angle_alpha   90.00
_cell.angle_beta   90.00
_cell.angle_gamma   90.00
#
_symmetry.space_group_name_H-M   'P 1'
#
loop_
_entity.id
_entity.type
_entity.pdbx_description
1 polymer ?
#
loop_
_entity_poly.entity_id
_entity_poly.type
_entity_poly.pdbx_seq_one_letter_code
_entity_poly.pdbx_strand_id
1 'polypeptide(L)'
;MDHEQPSNIDPIWTTSRTARQIYALGQVEKDITRLLSLAASSISLLSLPQTDTPEDNLPPGEERSEQFVLEVSEYFERLDAVQVALRSSLAHIRHSRIAPSAINAPQPSFIPPSLGVGLPPETDGNSRVNRGLQEERVERDAWKGILEALRRLKENSRDTGLAEAQHASLQ
;
A
#
# COMPACT_ATOMS: atom_id res chain seq x y z
N MET A 1 -12.38 29.68 9.83
CA MET A 1 -12.91 28.34 9.47
C MET A 1 -11.90 27.73 8.54
N ASP A 2 -10.86 27.12 9.11
CA ASP A 2 -9.80 26.47 8.36
C ASP A 2 -10.29 25.08 7.96
N HIS A 3 -10.71 24.97 6.71
CA HIS A 3 -11.03 23.70 6.09
C HIS A 3 -9.71 22.95 5.84
N GLU A 4 -9.29 22.14 6.81
CA GLU A 4 -8.22 21.16 6.64
C GLU A 4 -8.68 20.15 5.58
N GLN A 5 -8.16 20.30 4.35
CA GLN A 5 -8.53 19.41 3.25
C GLN A 5 -8.13 17.97 3.57
N PRO A 6 -9.00 16.97 3.31
CA PRO A 6 -8.57 15.60 3.36
C PRO A 6 -7.57 15.36 2.22
N SER A 7 -6.45 14.70 2.54
CA SER A 7 -5.55 14.00 1.61
C SER A 7 -4.53 14.81 0.80
N ASN A 8 -3.51 15.33 1.48
CA ASN A 8 -2.15 15.28 0.94
C ASN A 8 -1.30 14.34 1.82
N ILE A 9 -1.70 13.07 1.87
CA ILE A 9 -0.90 12.04 2.53
C ILE A 9 0.24 11.72 1.58
N ASP A 10 1.49 11.96 2.00
CA ASP A 10 2.63 11.66 1.16
C ASP A 10 2.54 10.23 0.61
N PRO A 11 2.76 10.01 -0.69
CA PRO A 11 2.64 8.69 -1.32
C PRO A 11 3.47 7.63 -0.60
N ILE A 12 4.60 8.03 -0.02
CA ILE A 12 5.50 7.21 0.80
C ILE A 12 4.71 6.41 1.85
N TRP A 13 3.75 7.04 2.53
CA TRP A 13 2.94 6.42 3.58
C TRP A 13 1.87 5.45 3.07
N THR A 14 1.53 5.50 1.78
CA THR A 14 0.54 4.62 1.15
C THR A 14 1.14 3.42 0.42
N THR A 15 2.43 3.50 0.07
CA THR A 15 3.13 2.52 -0.78
C THR A 15 3.25 1.11 -0.17
N SER A 16 3.37 1.01 1.15
CA SER A 16 3.62 -0.26 1.84
C SER A 16 2.67 -0.46 3.01
N ARG A 17 2.39 -1.73 3.34
CA ARG A 17 1.62 -2.09 4.55
C ARG A 17 2.30 -1.57 5.82
N THR A 18 3.62 -1.70 5.90
CA THR A 18 4.40 -1.18 7.05
C THR A 18 4.38 0.35 7.07
N ALA A 19 4.47 1.00 5.91
CA ALA A 19 4.40 2.47 5.83
C ALA A 19 3.03 3.00 6.32
N ARG A 20 1.93 2.36 5.92
CA ARG A 20 0.58 2.69 6.41
C ARG A 20 0.45 2.50 7.93
N GLN A 21 1.08 1.46 8.48
CA GLN A 21 1.08 1.21 9.92
C GLN A 21 1.87 2.28 10.68
N ILE A 22 3.06 2.67 10.20
CA ILE A 22 3.85 3.74 10.80
C ILE A 22 3.09 5.07 10.76
N TYR A 23 2.45 5.39 9.64
CA TYR A 23 1.60 6.57 9.52
C TYR A 23 0.44 6.56 10.54
N ALA A 24 -0.25 5.43 10.68
CA ALA A 24 -1.32 5.29 11.67
C ALA A 24 -0.81 5.46 13.11
N LEU A 25 0.36 4.92 13.45
CA LEU A 25 1.02 5.15 14.73
C LEU A 25 1.34 6.64 14.98
N GLY A 26 1.73 7.38 13.94
CA GLY A 26 1.93 8.83 14.03
C GLY A 26 0.64 9.61 14.32
N GLN A 27 -0.52 9.11 13.87
CA GLN A 27 -1.81 9.72 14.26
C GLN A 27 -2.15 9.42 15.73
N VAL A 28 -1.85 8.20 16.19
CA VAL A 28 -2.00 7.83 17.61
C VAL A 28 -1.16 8.74 18.50
N GLU A 29 0.06 9.11 18.08
CA GLU A 29 0.91 10.05 18.82
C GLU A 29 0.24 11.43 18.97
N LYS A 30 -0.34 11.97 17.90
CA LYS A 30 -1.10 13.23 17.95
C LYS A 30 -2.33 13.11 18.85
N ASP A 31 -3.02 11.97 18.80
CA ASP A 31 -4.17 11.70 19.66
C ASP A 31 -3.77 11.66 21.14
N ILE A 32 -2.59 11.15 21.48
CA ILE A 32 -2.05 11.18 22.85
C ILE A 32 -1.81 12.63 23.29
N THR A 33 -1.23 13.49 22.45
CA THR A 33 -1.06 14.90 22.78
C THR A 33 -2.40 15.60 23.05
N ARG A 34 -3.40 15.32 22.20
CA ARG A 34 -4.76 15.86 22.38
C ARG A 34 -5.45 15.32 23.63
N LEU A 35 -5.23 14.05 23.96
CA LEU A 35 -5.74 13.42 25.18
C LEU A 35 -5.16 14.08 26.44
N LEU A 36 -3.87 14.45 26.42
CA LEU A 36 -3.25 15.21 27.50
C LEU A 36 -3.85 16.62 27.64
N SER A 37 -4.15 17.31 26.52
CA SER A 37 -4.83 18.62 26.59
C SER A 37 -6.26 18.51 27.11
N LEU A 38 -7.01 17.48 26.69
CA LEU A 38 -8.36 17.22 27.21
C LEU A 38 -8.33 16.93 28.71
N ALA A 39 -7.37 16.13 29.18
CA ALA A 39 -7.19 15.86 30.61
C ALA A 39 -6.87 17.14 31.40
N ALA A 40 -5.98 17.99 30.89
CA ALA A 40 -5.64 19.25 31.53
C ALA A 40 -6.85 20.18 31.64
N SER A 41 -7.64 20.29 30.56
CA SER A 41 -8.88 21.08 30.52
C SER A 41 -9.93 20.52 31.49
N SER A 42 -10.14 19.21 31.52
CA SER A 42 -11.06 18.55 32.45
C SER A 42 -10.68 18.75 33.92
N ILE A 43 -9.37 18.75 34.23
CA ILE A 43 -8.87 19.05 35.58
C ILE A 43 -9.09 20.53 35.93
N SER A 44 -8.92 21.44 34.97
CA SER A 44 -9.19 22.86 35.15
C SER A 44 -10.67 23.11 35.47
N LEU A 45 -11.58 22.44 34.78
CA LEU A 45 -13.02 22.49 35.03
C LEU A 45 -13.43 21.90 36.40
N LEU A 46 -12.64 20.99 36.97
CA LEU A 46 -12.85 20.47 38.34
C LEU A 46 -12.22 21.33 39.43
N SER A 47 -11.35 22.28 39.06
CA SER A 47 -10.66 23.12 40.04
C SER A 47 -11.64 24.06 40.75
N LEU A 48 -11.33 24.43 42.00
CA LEU A 48 -12.22 25.31 42.76
C LEU A 48 -12.20 26.72 42.15
N PRO A 49 -13.32 27.48 42.21
CA PRO A 49 -13.36 28.85 41.70
C PRO A 49 -12.31 29.80 42.32
N GLN A 50 -11.76 29.44 43.47
CA GLN A 50 -10.72 30.20 44.17
C GLN A 50 -9.32 30.04 43.56
N THR A 51 -9.11 29.02 42.71
CA THR A 51 -7.85 28.79 41.99
C THR A 51 -7.87 29.31 40.56
N ASP A 52 -9.03 29.76 40.08
CA ASP A 52 -9.18 30.32 38.73
C ASP A 52 -8.35 31.60 38.62
N THR A 53 -7.36 31.59 37.73
CA THR A 53 -6.66 32.83 37.37
C THR A 53 -7.53 33.61 36.38
N PRO A 54 -7.42 34.95 36.32
CA PRO A 54 -8.18 35.74 35.35
C PRO A 54 -7.86 35.41 33.88
N GLU A 55 -6.81 34.63 33.60
CA GLU A 55 -6.47 34.13 32.26
C GLU A 55 -7.20 32.84 31.87
N ASP A 56 -7.75 32.09 32.83
CA ASP A 56 -8.26 30.74 32.57
C ASP A 56 -9.56 30.70 31.72
N ASN A 57 -10.22 31.84 31.48
CA ASN A 57 -11.46 31.94 30.68
C ASN A 57 -12.49 30.82 30.97
N LEU A 58 -12.63 30.43 32.24
CA LEU A 58 -13.47 29.31 32.65
C LEU A 58 -14.95 29.72 32.77
N PRO A 59 -15.90 28.84 32.41
CA PRO A 59 -17.33 29.10 32.58
C PRO A 59 -17.71 29.16 34.08
N PRO A 60 -18.66 30.02 34.47
CA PRO A 60 -19.12 30.09 35.85
C PRO A 60 -20.09 28.95 36.21
N GLY A 61 -19.90 28.33 37.39
CA GLY A 61 -20.94 27.57 38.09
C GLY A 61 -21.39 26.26 37.41
N GLU A 62 -22.67 26.19 37.00
CA GLU A 62 -23.35 24.98 36.52
C GLU A 62 -22.87 24.56 35.12
N GLU A 63 -22.62 25.52 34.23
CA GLU A 63 -22.08 25.29 32.87
C GLU A 63 -20.69 24.62 32.90
N ARG A 64 -19.90 24.87 33.96
CA ARG A 64 -18.61 24.21 34.18
C ARG A 64 -18.76 22.70 34.37
N SER A 65 -19.80 22.27 35.07
CA SER A 65 -20.07 20.85 35.32
C SER A 65 -20.57 20.12 34.07
N GLU A 66 -21.37 20.80 33.23
CA GLU A 66 -21.79 20.26 31.93
C GLU A 66 -20.61 20.13 30.96
N GLN A 67 -19.78 21.17 30.87
CA GLN A 67 -18.58 21.17 30.03
C GLN A 67 -17.59 20.09 30.47
N PHE A 68 -17.46 19.86 31.78
CA PHE A 68 -16.62 18.79 32.33
C PHE A 68 -17.08 17.41 31.85
N VAL A 69 -18.39 17.12 31.90
CA VAL A 69 -18.92 15.82 31.45
C VAL A 69 -18.65 15.61 29.96
N LEU A 70 -18.80 16.67 29.15
CA LEU A 70 -18.50 16.62 27.72
C LEU A 70 -17.01 16.34 27.45
N GLU A 71 -16.10 17.09 28.07
CA GLU A 71 -14.65 16.91 27.85
C GLU A 71 -14.14 15.55 28.36
N VAL A 72 -14.64 15.09 29.50
CA VAL A 72 -14.27 13.77 30.02
C VAL A 72 -14.82 12.65 29.14
N SER A 73 -16.02 12.81 28.57
CA SER A 73 -16.55 11.85 27.61
C SER A 73 -15.67 11.76 26.36
N GLU A 74 -15.28 12.90 25.78
CA GLU A 74 -14.36 12.95 24.63
C GLU A 74 -13.00 12.33 25.00
N TYR A 75 -12.47 12.62 26.19
CA TYR A 75 -11.23 12.04 26.68
C TYR A 75 -11.27 10.51 26.69
N PHE A 76 -12.32 9.91 27.25
CA PHE A 76 -12.42 8.44 27.33
C PHE A 76 -12.68 7.78 25.98
N GLU A 77 -13.46 8.40 25.09
CA GLU A 77 -13.62 7.93 23.72
C GLU A 77 -12.29 7.95 22.95
N ARG A 78 -11.52 9.04 23.08
CA ARG A 78 -10.19 9.16 22.49
C ARG A 78 -9.22 8.12 23.06
N LEU A 79 -9.28 7.90 24.37
CA LEU A 79 -8.45 6.91 25.06
C LEU A 79 -8.72 5.49 24.54
N ASP A 80 -9.98 5.12 24.35
CA ASP A 80 -10.31 3.80 23.79
C ASP A 80 -9.84 3.67 22.34
N ALA A 81 -10.00 4.72 21.52
CA ALA A 81 -9.50 4.73 20.16
C ALA A 81 -7.96 4.54 20.09
N VAL A 82 -7.21 5.26 20.92
CA VAL A 82 -5.74 5.12 21.06
C VAL A 82 -5.39 3.69 21.47
N GLN A 83 -6.08 3.16 22.48
CA GLN A 83 -5.88 1.81 22.97
C GLN A 83 -6.10 0.75 21.88
N VAL A 84 -7.21 0.83 21.14
CA VAL A 84 -7.54 -0.11 20.05
C VAL A 84 -6.49 -0.03 18.94
N ALA A 85 -6.07 1.16 18.56
CA ALA A 85 -5.06 1.38 17.53
C ALA A 85 -3.68 0.80 17.92
N LEU A 86 -3.25 1.00 19.18
CA LEU A 86 -2.00 0.43 19.69
C LEU A 86 -2.05 -1.10 19.74
N ARG A 87 -3.16 -1.69 20.21
CA ARG A 87 -3.32 -3.15 20.25
C ARG A 87 -3.29 -3.75 18.83
N SER A 88 -3.98 -3.13 17.89
CA SER A 88 -3.98 -3.54 16.48
C SER A 88 -2.58 -3.46 15.86
N SER A 89 -1.87 -2.35 16.09
CA SER A 89 -0.50 -2.14 15.60
C SER A 89 0.46 -3.18 16.18
N LEU A 90 0.39 -3.46 17.48
CA LEU A 90 1.20 -4.49 18.12
C LEU A 90 0.88 -5.89 17.57
N ALA A 91 -0.40 -6.21 17.36
CA ALA A 91 -0.81 -7.47 16.76
C ALA A 91 -0.21 -7.62 15.36
N HIS A 92 -0.25 -6.56 14.54
CA HIS A 92 0.38 -6.55 13.23
C HIS A 92 1.90 -6.73 13.29
N ILE A 93 2.60 -6.05 14.19
CA ILE A 93 4.05 -6.24 14.37
C ILE A 93 4.37 -7.69 14.75
N ARG A 94 3.56 -8.30 15.63
CA ARG A 94 3.72 -9.71 16.02
C ARG A 94 3.52 -10.67 14.83
N HIS A 95 2.54 -10.40 13.97
CA HIS A 95 2.32 -11.20 12.77
C HIS A 95 3.40 -10.99 11.70
N SER A 96 3.93 -9.76 11.56
CA SER A 96 4.99 -9.43 10.61
C SER A 96 6.37 -9.94 11.04
N ARG A 97 6.53 -10.33 12.32
CA ARG A 97 7.75 -10.97 12.82
C ARG A 97 7.86 -12.40 12.31
N ILE A 98 8.41 -12.57 11.12
CA ILE A 98 9.13 -13.79 10.76
C ILE A 98 10.53 -13.61 11.36
N ALA A 99 10.88 -14.41 12.38
CA ALA A 99 12.24 -14.41 12.90
C ALA A 99 13.21 -14.74 11.73
N PRO A 100 14.36 -14.07 11.57
CA PRO A 100 15.33 -14.44 10.54
C PRO A 100 15.74 -15.91 10.60
N SER A 101 15.68 -16.51 11.79
CA SER A 101 15.89 -17.94 12.05
C SER A 101 14.76 -18.86 11.52
N ALA A 102 13.60 -18.32 11.17
CA ALA A 102 12.52 -19.04 10.49
C ALA A 102 12.71 -19.07 8.96
N ILE A 103 13.66 -18.29 8.42
CA ILE A 103 14.13 -18.46 7.05
C ILE A 103 15.07 -19.66 7.08
N ASN A 104 14.50 -20.85 6.92
CA ASN A 104 15.28 -22.06 6.83
C ASN A 104 16.18 -21.94 5.60
N ALA A 105 17.49 -21.97 5.81
CA ALA A 105 18.42 -21.97 4.70
C ALA A 105 18.09 -23.19 3.82
N PRO A 106 18.12 -23.04 2.49
CA PRO A 106 17.98 -24.20 1.64
C PRO A 106 19.10 -25.20 1.97
N GLN A 107 18.87 -26.48 1.69
CA GLN A 107 19.84 -27.55 1.99
C GLN A 107 21.25 -27.13 1.51
N PRO A 108 22.35 -27.50 2.20
CA PRO A 108 23.71 -27.06 1.83
C PRO A 108 24.14 -27.38 0.38
N SER A 109 23.43 -28.28 -0.31
CA SER A 109 23.60 -28.66 -1.71
C SER A 109 22.50 -28.15 -2.65
N PHE A 110 21.65 -27.22 -2.20
CA PHE A 110 20.57 -26.68 -3.01
C PHE A 110 21.13 -25.73 -4.08
N ILE A 111 21.15 -26.25 -5.31
CA ILE A 111 21.42 -25.45 -6.50
C ILE A 111 20.04 -24.95 -6.97
N PRO A 112 19.78 -23.63 -6.97
CA PRO A 112 18.53 -23.12 -7.48
C PRO A 112 18.37 -23.55 -8.95
N PRO A 113 17.17 -23.97 -9.39
CA PRO A 113 16.94 -24.25 -10.79
C PRO A 113 17.28 -23.01 -11.62
N SER A 114 17.93 -23.21 -12.76
CA SER A 114 18.30 -22.13 -13.70
C SER A 114 17.04 -21.57 -14.39
N LEU A 115 16.23 -20.84 -13.64
CA LEU A 115 15.10 -20.09 -14.20
C LEU A 115 15.64 -18.96 -15.08
N GLY A 116 15.51 -19.12 -16.39
CA GLY A 116 15.70 -18.05 -17.37
C GLY A 116 17.12 -17.87 -17.92
N VAL A 117 18.06 -18.77 -17.60
CA VAL A 117 19.40 -18.78 -18.20
C VAL A 117 19.86 -20.24 -18.37
N GLY A 118 19.21 -20.98 -19.26
CA GLY A 118 19.61 -22.33 -19.64
C GLY A 118 20.04 -22.39 -21.11
N LEU A 119 21.16 -23.06 -21.40
CA LEU A 119 21.45 -23.47 -22.78
C LEU A 119 20.43 -24.56 -23.17
N PRO A 120 19.82 -24.51 -24.36
CA PRO A 120 18.94 -25.58 -24.81
C PRO A 120 19.70 -26.92 -24.77
N PRO A 121 19.11 -28.00 -24.24
CA PRO A 121 19.77 -29.30 -24.23
C PRO A 121 19.98 -29.78 -25.68
N GLU A 122 21.20 -30.18 -26.02
CA GLU A 122 21.55 -30.64 -27.38
C GLU A 122 21.00 -32.03 -27.72
N THR A 123 20.36 -32.73 -26.78
CA THR A 123 19.88 -34.10 -26.99
C THR A 123 18.52 -34.37 -26.33
N ASP A 124 17.64 -34.98 -27.13
CA ASP A 124 16.34 -35.59 -26.83
C ASP A 124 15.17 -34.67 -26.42
N GLY A 125 14.31 -34.43 -27.41
CA GLY A 125 13.13 -33.56 -27.37
C GLY A 125 11.93 -34.09 -26.58
N ASN A 126 12.09 -34.45 -25.31
CA ASN A 126 10.94 -34.81 -24.47
C ASN A 126 10.97 -34.29 -23.02
N SER A 127 11.84 -33.33 -22.69
CA SER A 127 11.75 -32.65 -21.39
C SER A 127 11.00 -31.32 -21.54
N ARG A 128 9.78 -31.24 -20.99
CA ARG A 128 9.12 -29.96 -20.69
C ARG A 128 9.92 -29.29 -19.57
N VAL A 129 11.07 -28.71 -19.92
CA VAL A 129 11.87 -27.91 -19.00
C VAL A 129 11.03 -26.69 -18.66
N ASN A 130 10.82 -26.44 -17.37
CA ASN A 130 10.13 -25.27 -16.86
C ASN A 130 10.82 -24.01 -17.38
N ARG A 131 10.32 -23.46 -18.50
CA ARG A 131 10.84 -22.24 -19.11
C ARG A 131 10.71 -21.10 -18.10
N GLY A 132 11.77 -20.29 -18.00
CA GLY A 132 11.74 -19.12 -17.14
C GLY A 132 10.72 -18.09 -17.61
N LEU A 133 10.28 -17.20 -16.71
CA LEU A 133 9.39 -16.09 -17.06
C LEU A 133 9.93 -15.22 -18.22
N GLN A 134 11.25 -15.05 -18.28
CA GLN A 134 11.91 -14.29 -19.33
C GLN A 134 11.85 -15.02 -20.68
N GLU A 135 12.06 -16.33 -20.68
CA GLU A 135 11.98 -17.16 -21.89
C GLU A 135 10.54 -17.16 -22.45
N GLU A 136 9.53 -17.32 -21.60
CA GLU A 136 8.12 -17.20 -22.03
C GLU A 136 7.78 -15.81 -22.57
N ARG A 137 8.37 -14.74 -22.02
CA ARG A 137 8.19 -13.38 -22.54
C ARG A 137 8.81 -13.23 -23.92
N VAL A 138 10.08 -13.63 -24.07
CA VAL A 138 10.80 -13.55 -25.34
C VAL A 138 10.08 -14.38 -26.41
N GLU A 139 9.65 -15.59 -26.08
CA GLU A 139 8.91 -16.46 -27.01
C GLU A 139 7.57 -15.85 -27.42
N ARG A 140 6.79 -15.34 -26.46
CA ARG A 140 5.51 -14.67 -26.76
C ARG A 140 5.70 -13.49 -27.69
N ASP A 141 6.72 -12.67 -27.45
CA ASP A 141 7.00 -11.49 -28.28
C ASP A 141 7.53 -11.89 -29.66
N ALA A 142 8.33 -12.96 -29.76
CA ALA A 142 8.76 -13.54 -31.04
C ALA A 142 7.56 -14.04 -31.86
N TRP A 143 6.62 -14.77 -31.25
CA TRP A 143 5.42 -15.23 -31.94
C TRP A 143 4.53 -14.09 -32.43
N LYS A 144 4.42 -13.00 -31.66
CA LYS A 144 3.72 -11.78 -32.10
C LYS A 144 4.40 -11.16 -33.31
N GLY A 145 5.73 -11.04 -33.28
CA GLY A 145 6.51 -10.50 -34.40
C GLY A 145 6.37 -11.32 -35.69
N ILE A 146 6.38 -12.66 -35.57
CA ILE A 146 6.16 -13.57 -36.71
C ILE A 146 4.75 -13.38 -37.29
N LEU A 147 3.73 -13.32 -36.43
CA LEU A 147 2.35 -13.15 -36.87
C LEU A 147 2.15 -11.80 -37.58
N GLU A 148 2.77 -10.73 -37.08
CA GLU A 148 2.72 -9.42 -37.70
C GLU A 148 3.44 -9.38 -39.05
N ALA A 149 4.62 -10.01 -39.15
CA ALA A 149 5.35 -10.14 -40.42
C ALA A 149 4.55 -10.94 -41.47
N LEU A 150 3.91 -12.04 -41.07
CA LEU A 150 3.04 -12.84 -41.95
C LEU A 150 1.81 -12.06 -42.39
N ARG A 151 1.23 -11.25 -41.50
CA ARG A 151 0.08 -10.40 -41.83
C ARG A 151 0.46 -9.33 -42.85
N ARG A 152 1.61 -8.68 -42.66
CA ARG A 152 2.18 -7.71 -43.60
C ARG A 152 2.45 -8.34 -44.97
N LEU A 153 3.02 -9.55 -45.00
CA LEU A 153 3.25 -10.26 -46.26
C LEU A 153 1.94 -10.60 -46.96
N LYS A 154 0.92 -11.06 -46.23
CA LYS A 154 -0.40 -11.36 -46.80
C LYS A 154 -1.10 -10.12 -47.36
N GLU A 155 -0.95 -8.97 -46.71
CA GLU A 155 -1.51 -7.69 -47.16
C GLU A 155 -0.81 -7.24 -48.45
N ASN A 156 0.52 -7.23 -48.47
CA ASN A 156 1.29 -6.93 -49.68
C ASN A 156 0.95 -7.86 -50.85
N SER A 157 0.80 -9.17 -50.62
CA SER A 157 0.45 -10.13 -51.68
C SER A 157 -0.97 -9.92 -52.24
N ARG A 158 -1.89 -9.38 -51.43
CA ARG A 158 -3.23 -9.01 -51.91
C ARG A 158 -3.18 -7.74 -52.75
N ASP A 159 -2.40 -6.76 -52.32
CA ASP A 159 -2.25 -5.50 -53.06
C ASP A 159 -1.56 -5.70 -54.40
N THR A 160 -0.53 -6.57 -54.48
CA THR A 160 0.10 -6.92 -55.76
C THR A 160 -0.86 -7.69 -56.68
N GLY A 161 -1.66 -8.62 -56.13
CA GLY A 161 -2.67 -9.34 -56.93
C GLY A 161 -3.78 -8.43 -57.45
N LEU A 162 -4.16 -7.39 -56.70
CA LEU A 162 -5.13 -6.38 -57.13
C LEU A 162 -4.52 -5.45 -58.20
N ALA A 163 -3.25 -5.07 -58.06
CA ALA A 163 -2.55 -4.24 -59.05
C ALA A 163 -2.39 -4.98 -60.39
N GLU A 164 -2.06 -6.28 -60.37
CA GLU A 164 -1.96 -7.10 -61.58
C GLU A 164 -3.34 -7.32 -62.25
N ALA A 165 -4.40 -7.53 -61.45
CA ALA A 165 -5.76 -7.68 -61.98
C ALA A 165 -6.31 -6.38 -62.60
N GLN A 166 -5.96 -5.22 -62.06
CA GLN A 166 -6.33 -3.92 -62.63
C GLN A 166 -5.57 -3.63 -63.93
N HIS A 167 -4.29 -4.00 -64.02
CA HIS A 167 -3.50 -3.85 -65.24
C HIS A 167 -3.97 -4.79 -66.37
N ALA A 168 -4.43 -5.99 -66.04
CA ALA A 168 -4.97 -6.96 -66.99
C ALA A 168 -6.39 -6.61 -67.50
N SER A 169 -7.13 -5.74 -66.80
CA SER A 169 -8.47 -5.28 -67.20
C SER A 169 -8.44 -4.01 -68.08
N LEU A 170 -7.25 -3.45 -68.32
CA LEU A 170 -7.00 -2.24 -69.12
C LEU A 170 -6.31 -2.54 -70.47
N GLN A 171 -6.14 -3.82 -70.81
CA GLN A 171 -5.76 -4.30 -72.15
C GLN A 171 -6.93 -5.06 -72.78
#